data_AF-A0A9E2F7X1-F1
#
_entry.id   AF-A0A9E2F7X1-F1
#
_cell.length_a   1.000
_cell.length_b   1.000
_cell.length_c   1.000
_cell.angle_alpha   90.00
_cell.angle_beta   90.00
_cell.angle_gamma   90.00
#
_symmetry.space_group_name_H-M   'P 1'
#
loop_
_entity.id
_entity.type
_entity.pdbx_description
1 polymer ?
#
loop_
_entity_poly.entity_id
_entity_poly.type
_entity_poly.pdbx_seq_one_letter_code
_entity_poly.pdbx_strand_id
1 'polypeptide(L)'
;MSVLRLNNVSGHGDPDLSYAVSAVNNNTYTQTYTFAVGEEIFPTVNSANIVHADIAGGLTTKDGNVTISPFGSSTAIQQFQLSADNGATFFTAGVDVGPQASAAGTATYGTYAADASGPTGQTWNYMQIVSKFTLTGKDSASLVGFASITPVPEPESYSMLLVGLGLMGFMARRCKRA
;
A
#
# COMPACT_ATOMS: atom_id res chain seq x y z
N MET A 1 12.96 27.33 2.34
CA MET A 1 12.29 26.76 1.16
C MET A 1 11.77 25.39 1.53
N SER A 2 10.51 25.08 1.20
CA SER A 2 9.94 23.75 1.42
C SER A 2 10.34 22.82 0.29
N VAL A 3 10.53 21.54 0.60
CA VAL A 3 11.03 20.56 -0.35
C VAL A 3 10.26 19.26 -0.20
N LEU A 4 9.99 18.59 -1.33
CA LEU A 4 9.53 17.21 -1.43
C LEU A 4 10.54 16.44 -2.27
N ARG A 5 10.96 15.26 -1.82
CA ARG A 5 11.85 14.36 -2.56
C ARG A 5 11.30 12.96 -2.54
N LEU A 6 11.18 12.34 -3.71
CA LEU A 6 10.89 10.92 -3.87
C LEU A 6 12.20 10.19 -4.13
N ASN A 7 12.39 9.10 -3.41
CA ASN A 7 13.59 8.28 -3.45
C ASN A 7 13.16 6.80 -3.55
N ASN A 8 14.04 5.94 -4.07
CA ASN A 8 13.87 4.49 -4.06
C ASN A 8 12.48 4.03 -4.54
N VAL A 9 11.93 4.70 -5.56
CA VAL A 9 10.70 4.24 -6.21
C VAL A 9 11.08 3.01 -7.02
N SER A 10 10.51 1.87 -6.68
CA SER A 10 10.73 0.61 -7.38
C SER A 10 9.41 -0.10 -7.55
N GLY A 11 9.18 -0.49 -8.79
CA GLY A 11 8.15 -1.41 -9.22
C GLY A 11 8.77 -2.25 -10.34
N HIS A 12 8.41 -3.52 -10.43
CA HIS A 12 9.05 -4.45 -11.36
C HIS A 12 8.06 -5.12 -12.32
N GLY A 13 6.86 -4.56 -12.43
CA GLY A 13 5.80 -5.08 -13.28
C GLY A 13 5.01 -6.21 -12.62
N ASP A 14 5.59 -6.93 -11.66
CA ASP A 14 4.79 -7.67 -10.71
C ASP A 14 3.96 -6.67 -9.87
N PRO A 15 2.82 -7.10 -9.31
CA PRO A 15 1.90 -6.20 -8.62
C PRO A 15 2.42 -5.81 -7.22
N ASP A 16 3.57 -5.16 -7.15
CA ASP A 16 4.18 -4.65 -5.93
C ASP A 16 5.03 -3.39 -6.16
N LEU A 17 4.66 -2.35 -5.43
CA LEU A 17 5.22 -1.01 -5.56
C LEU A 17 5.80 -0.57 -4.22
N SER A 18 7.04 -0.11 -4.25
CA SER A 18 7.71 0.48 -3.09
C SER A 18 8.20 1.88 -3.37
N TYR A 19 8.22 2.73 -2.34
CA TYR A 19 8.78 4.06 -2.44
C TYR A 19 9.28 4.57 -1.09
N ALA A 20 10.13 5.58 -1.17
CA ALA A 20 10.49 6.42 -0.03
C ALA A 20 10.25 7.88 -0.39
N VAL A 21 9.83 8.68 0.58
CA VAL A 21 9.59 10.11 0.42
C VAL A 21 10.14 10.88 1.61
N SER A 22 10.70 12.06 1.34
CA SER A 22 11.00 13.03 2.38
C SER A 22 10.35 14.37 2.05
N ALA A 23 9.67 14.95 3.03
CA ALA A 23 9.07 16.27 2.96
C ALA A 23 9.67 17.14 4.06
N VAL A 24 10.04 18.37 3.70
CA VAL A 24 10.50 19.38 4.66
C VAL A 24 9.64 20.63 4.47
N ASN A 25 8.92 21.00 5.52
CA ASN A 25 8.23 22.27 5.63
C ASN A 25 9.13 23.25 6.38
N ASN A 26 9.76 24.18 5.66
CA ASN A 26 10.58 25.22 6.28
C ASN A 26 9.85 26.58 6.39
N ASN A 27 8.53 26.60 6.23
CA ASN A 27 7.68 27.76 6.45
C ASN A 27 7.14 27.75 7.89
N THR A 28 6.50 28.84 8.31
CA THR A 28 5.82 28.94 9.60
C THR A 28 4.39 28.39 9.57
N TYR A 29 3.85 28.13 8.38
CA TYR A 29 2.49 27.65 8.18
C TYR A 29 2.48 26.20 7.72
N THR A 30 1.36 25.52 7.97
CA THR A 30 1.10 24.17 7.45
C THR A 30 1.11 24.16 5.93
N GLN A 31 1.78 23.17 5.33
CA GLN A 31 1.81 22.95 3.89
C GLN A 31 1.25 21.60 3.52
N THR A 32 0.64 21.55 2.34
CA THR A 32 0.13 20.31 1.76
C THR A 32 1.15 19.77 0.76
N TYR A 33 1.40 18.48 0.85
CA TYR A 33 2.23 17.73 -0.08
C TYR A 33 1.36 16.69 -0.78
N THR A 34 1.59 16.51 -2.08
CA THR A 34 0.87 15.52 -2.88
C THR A 34 1.83 14.92 -3.89
N PHE A 35 1.83 13.61 -3.98
CA PHE A 35 2.52 12.88 -5.03
C PHE A 35 1.78 11.58 -5.32
N ALA A 36 2.07 11.02 -6.49
CA ALA A 36 1.63 9.69 -6.87
C ALA A 36 2.83 8.95 -7.46
N VAL A 37 2.93 7.66 -7.16
CA VAL A 37 3.84 6.71 -7.80
C VAL A 37 3.00 5.56 -8.31
N GLY A 38 3.28 5.09 -9.51
CA GLY A 38 2.49 4.02 -10.11
C GLY A 38 3.27 3.29 -11.18
N GLU A 39 2.77 2.11 -11.52
CA GLU A 39 3.36 1.19 -12.48
C GLU A 39 2.30 0.39 -13.21
N GLU A 40 2.68 -0.13 -14.37
CA GLU A 40 1.90 -1.13 -15.10
C GLU A 40 2.00 -2.48 -14.39
N ILE A 41 0.89 -3.21 -14.34
CA ILE A 41 0.83 -4.55 -13.76
C ILE A 41 0.91 -5.58 -14.89
N PHE A 42 1.88 -6.49 -14.80
CA PHE A 42 2.08 -7.58 -15.72
C PHE A 42 2.52 -8.87 -14.98
N PRO A 43 1.74 -9.98 -15.06
CA PRO A 43 0.49 -10.13 -15.80
C PRO A 43 -0.68 -9.36 -15.14
N THR A 44 -1.63 -8.91 -15.95
CA THR A 44 -2.82 -8.20 -15.46
C THR A 44 -3.62 -9.04 -14.46
N VAL A 45 -4.21 -8.41 -13.45
CA VAL A 45 -5.00 -9.10 -12.42
C VAL A 45 -6.48 -9.03 -12.78
N ASN A 46 -7.10 -10.19 -13.03
CA ASN A 46 -8.52 -10.32 -13.36
C ASN A 46 -9.30 -11.26 -12.42
N SER A 47 -8.62 -11.89 -11.46
CA SER A 47 -9.19 -12.79 -10.48
C SER A 47 -9.38 -12.12 -9.12
N ALA A 48 -10.06 -12.81 -8.20
CA ALA A 48 -10.14 -12.38 -6.81
C ALA A 48 -8.72 -12.21 -6.24
N ASN A 49 -8.49 -11.11 -5.56
CA ASN A 49 -7.17 -10.73 -5.06
C ASN A 49 -7.28 -10.08 -3.68
N ILE A 50 -6.17 -10.13 -2.94
CA ILE A 50 -5.98 -9.39 -1.70
C ILE A 50 -5.02 -8.26 -2.01
N VAL A 51 -5.41 -7.06 -1.65
CA VAL A 51 -4.56 -5.88 -1.74
C VAL A 51 -3.97 -5.58 -0.37
N HIS A 52 -2.72 -5.16 -0.36
CA HIS A 52 -1.98 -4.75 0.82
C HIS A 52 -1.39 -3.36 0.60
N ALA A 53 -1.41 -2.52 1.63
CA ALA A 53 -0.62 -1.31 1.66
C ALA A 53 -0.09 -1.05 3.06
N ASP A 54 1.13 -0.53 3.14
CA ASP A 54 1.73 -0.06 4.37
C ASP A 54 2.50 1.25 4.21
N ILE A 55 2.63 1.94 5.34
CA ILE A 55 3.42 3.14 5.49
C ILE A 55 4.04 3.21 6.88
N ALA A 56 5.29 3.65 6.93
CA ALA A 56 6.03 3.88 8.16
C ALA A 56 7.04 5.01 7.97
N GLY A 57 7.62 5.53 9.06
CA GLY A 57 8.69 6.49 8.92
C GLY A 57 9.09 7.23 10.18
N GLY A 58 9.60 8.44 9.98
CA GLY A 58 10.03 9.35 11.04
C GLY A 58 9.50 10.75 10.80
N LEU A 59 9.11 11.40 11.88
CA LEU A 59 8.76 12.81 11.93
C LEU A 59 9.82 13.55 12.75
N THR A 60 10.12 14.78 12.38
CA THR A 60 11.04 15.62 13.13
C THR A 60 10.54 17.05 13.07
N THR A 61 10.49 17.70 14.23
CA THR A 61 10.25 19.13 14.33
C THR A 61 11.48 19.87 14.84
N LYS A 62 11.63 21.12 14.42
CA LYS A 62 12.56 22.05 15.06
C LYS A 62 11.94 22.77 16.26
N ASP A 63 10.61 22.87 16.33
CA ASP A 63 9.89 23.65 17.33
C ASP A 63 8.59 22.96 17.77
N GLY A 64 8.52 22.55 19.04
CA GLY A 64 7.29 22.03 19.65
C GLY A 64 6.92 20.64 19.16
N ASN A 65 5.85 20.53 18.37
CA ASN A 65 5.31 19.28 17.87
C ASN A 65 5.23 19.28 16.35
N VAL A 66 5.69 18.19 15.74
CA VAL A 66 5.39 17.87 14.35
C VAL A 66 4.02 17.22 14.28
N THR A 67 3.18 17.69 13.36
CA THR A 67 1.90 17.08 13.04
C THR A 67 1.83 16.81 11.54
N ILE A 68 1.61 15.53 11.21
CA ILE A 68 1.26 15.08 9.87
C ILE A 68 -0.21 14.67 9.89
N SER A 69 -0.98 15.16 8.92
CA SER A 69 -2.42 14.87 8.84
C SER A 69 -2.84 14.54 7.41
N PRO A 70 -3.84 13.65 7.22
CA PRO A 70 -4.55 13.52 5.95
C PRO A 70 -5.12 14.87 5.49
N PHE A 71 -5.28 15.04 4.17
CA PHE A 71 -5.81 16.28 3.61
C PHE A 71 -7.03 16.05 2.72
N GLY A 72 -7.99 16.97 2.80
CA GLY A 72 -9.24 16.93 2.02
C GLY A 72 -10.20 15.89 2.60
N SER A 73 -10.79 15.07 1.73
CA SER A 73 -11.72 14.01 2.11
C SER A 73 -11.05 12.71 2.54
N SER A 74 -9.71 12.63 2.51
CA SER A 74 -8.98 11.41 2.86
C SER A 74 -8.93 11.22 4.37
N THR A 75 -9.18 10.00 4.84
CA THR A 75 -9.01 9.62 6.26
C THR A 75 -7.58 9.15 6.57
N ALA A 76 -6.76 8.93 5.55
CA ALA A 76 -5.37 8.50 5.66
C ALA A 76 -4.46 9.30 4.72
N ILE A 77 -3.16 9.31 4.97
CA ILE A 77 -2.20 10.07 4.16
C ILE A 77 -1.82 9.35 2.87
N GLN A 78 -2.06 8.05 2.77
CA GLN A 78 -1.76 7.21 1.62
C GLN A 78 -3.01 6.44 1.20
N GLN A 79 -3.28 6.43 -0.10
CA GLN A 79 -4.34 5.64 -0.73
C GLN A 79 -3.75 4.74 -1.80
N PHE A 80 -4.12 3.47 -1.79
CA PHE A 80 -3.79 2.55 -2.86
C PHE A 80 -4.90 2.51 -3.89
N GLN A 81 -4.56 2.61 -5.18
CA GLN A 81 -5.52 2.71 -6.27
C GLN A 81 -5.13 1.82 -7.44
N LEU A 82 -6.14 1.32 -8.14
CA LEU A 82 -6.01 0.45 -9.31
C LEU A 82 -6.66 1.10 -10.53
N SER A 83 -6.18 0.73 -11.70
CA SER A 83 -6.71 1.17 -12.99
C SER A 83 -6.80 -0.01 -13.96
N ALA A 84 -7.86 0.00 -14.77
CA ALA A 84 -8.13 -0.98 -15.82
C ALA A 84 -7.88 -0.41 -17.23
N ASP A 85 -7.47 0.85 -17.32
CA ASP A 85 -7.31 1.63 -18.54
C ASP A 85 -5.93 2.29 -18.63
N ASN A 86 -4.90 1.61 -18.12
CA ASN A 86 -3.49 2.05 -18.16
C ASN A 86 -3.27 3.42 -17.49
N GLY A 87 -3.94 3.66 -16.35
CA GLY A 87 -3.78 4.85 -15.53
C GLY A 87 -4.61 6.06 -15.95
N ALA A 88 -5.62 5.90 -16.82
CA ALA A 88 -6.50 7.00 -17.19
C ALA A 88 -7.61 7.26 -16.15
N THR A 89 -8.15 6.20 -15.55
CA THR A 89 -9.12 6.25 -14.44
C THR A 89 -8.69 5.36 -13.29
N PHE A 90 -8.96 5.82 -12.06
CA PHE A 90 -8.50 5.14 -10.85
C PHE A 90 -9.66 4.83 -9.91
N PHE A 91 -9.61 3.62 -9.37
CA PHE A 91 -10.52 3.12 -8.34
C PHE A 91 -9.71 2.88 -7.06
N THR A 92 -10.30 3.17 -5.90
CA THR A 92 -9.65 2.78 -4.63
C THR A 92 -9.52 1.26 -4.57
N ALA A 93 -8.34 0.79 -4.16
CA ALA A 93 -8.11 -0.62 -3.88
C ALA A 93 -8.82 -1.07 -2.58
N GLY A 94 -9.22 -0.13 -1.73
CA GLY A 94 -9.86 -0.39 -0.45
C GLY A 94 -8.90 -0.41 0.75
N VAL A 95 -7.61 -0.12 0.53
CA VAL A 95 -6.59 0.02 1.59
C VAL A 95 -6.01 1.43 1.59
N ASP A 96 -6.41 2.20 2.62
CA ASP A 96 -5.91 3.54 2.91
C ASP A 96 -5.18 3.49 4.26
N VAL A 97 -3.94 3.99 4.32
CA VAL A 97 -3.09 3.87 5.52
C VAL A 97 -2.36 5.17 5.87
N GLY A 98 -1.94 5.22 7.13
CA GLY A 98 -1.29 6.39 7.71
C GLY A 98 -2.30 7.40 8.26
N PRO A 99 -2.72 7.25 9.53
CA PRO A 99 -3.58 8.24 10.19
C PRO A 99 -2.81 9.54 10.49
N GLN A 100 -3.53 10.55 10.97
CA GLN A 100 -2.89 11.70 11.59
C GLN A 100 -2.00 11.25 12.76
N ALA A 101 -0.81 11.84 12.85
CA ALA A 101 0.08 11.65 13.99
C ALA A 101 0.69 13.00 14.42
N SER A 102 0.90 13.15 15.72
CA SER A 102 1.60 14.29 16.30
C SER A 102 2.59 13.82 17.35
N ALA A 103 3.79 14.39 17.35
CA ALA A 103 4.84 14.06 18.30
C ALA A 103 5.77 15.24 18.55
N ALA A 104 6.40 15.28 19.72
CA ALA A 104 7.40 16.29 20.05
C ALA A 104 8.81 15.86 19.60
N GLY A 105 9.61 16.80 19.10
CA GLY A 105 10.97 16.54 18.65
C GLY A 105 11.07 15.55 17.47
N THR A 106 11.98 14.58 17.57
CA THR A 106 12.12 13.49 16.60
C THR A 106 11.39 12.25 17.11
N ALA A 107 10.48 11.71 16.29
CA ALA A 107 9.66 10.57 16.65
C ALA A 107 9.41 9.64 15.47
N THR A 108 9.09 8.39 15.77
CA THR A 108 8.67 7.40 14.78
C THR A 108 7.24 7.70 14.34
N TYR A 109 7.03 7.79 13.02
CA TYR A 109 5.72 7.58 12.44
C TYR A 109 5.50 6.06 12.39
N GLY A 110 4.57 5.57 13.20
CA GLY A 110 4.34 4.13 13.38
C GLY A 110 4.13 3.39 12.06
N THR A 111 4.24 2.07 12.12
CA THR A 111 3.89 1.21 10.99
C THR A 111 2.38 1.06 10.93
N TYR A 112 1.78 1.53 9.85
CA TYR A 112 0.36 1.39 9.57
C TYR A 112 0.21 0.56 8.31
N ALA A 113 -0.49 -0.57 8.43
CA ALA A 113 -0.72 -1.48 7.33
C ALA A 113 -2.21 -1.87 7.29
N ALA A 114 -2.70 -2.16 6.10
CA ALA A 114 -4.05 -2.64 5.89
C ALA A 114 -4.08 -3.69 4.76
N ASP A 115 -4.96 -4.68 4.95
CA ASP A 115 -5.30 -5.69 3.96
C ASP A 115 -6.79 -5.58 3.64
N ALA A 116 -7.14 -5.75 2.37
CA ALA A 116 -8.54 -5.84 1.95
C ALA A 116 -8.71 -6.81 0.79
N SER A 117 -9.95 -7.30 0.60
CA SER A 117 -10.34 -7.89 -0.68
C SER A 117 -10.30 -6.79 -1.73
N GLY A 118 -9.50 -6.97 -2.78
CA GLY A 118 -9.41 -5.97 -3.82
C GLY A 118 -10.69 -5.88 -4.67
N PRO A 119 -10.83 -4.79 -5.43
CA PRO A 119 -11.98 -4.59 -6.30
C PRO A 119 -12.06 -5.67 -7.38
N THR A 120 -13.27 -6.15 -7.68
CA THR A 120 -13.54 -7.19 -8.68
C THR A 120 -14.36 -6.63 -9.85
N GLY A 121 -14.46 -7.40 -10.94
CA GLY A 121 -15.27 -7.04 -12.11
C GLY A 121 -14.55 -6.23 -13.19
N GLN A 122 -13.25 -6.01 -13.04
CA GLN A 122 -12.38 -5.41 -14.06
C GLN A 122 -11.06 -6.18 -14.15
N THR A 123 -10.34 -5.98 -15.25
CA THR A 123 -8.96 -6.45 -15.42
C THR A 123 -8.03 -5.31 -15.08
N TRP A 124 -7.35 -5.39 -13.94
CA TRP A 124 -6.41 -4.38 -13.47
C TRP A 124 -5.08 -4.52 -14.21
N ASN A 125 -4.64 -3.44 -14.85
CA ASN A 125 -3.40 -3.37 -15.63
C ASN A 125 -2.45 -2.26 -15.16
N TYR A 126 -2.86 -1.48 -14.17
CA TYR A 126 -2.02 -0.43 -13.60
C TYR A 126 -2.37 -0.23 -12.12
N MET A 127 -1.36 0.06 -11.30
CA MET A 127 -1.52 0.37 -9.89
C MET A 127 -0.79 1.66 -9.52
N GLN A 128 -1.31 2.36 -8.53
CA GLN A 128 -0.63 3.52 -7.98
C GLN A 128 -0.88 3.69 -6.49
N ILE A 129 0.08 4.33 -5.85
CA ILE A 129 -0.04 4.87 -4.51
C ILE A 129 -0.13 6.39 -4.65
N VAL A 130 -1.20 6.97 -4.10
CA VAL A 130 -1.36 8.41 -3.99
C VAL A 130 -1.17 8.81 -2.53
N SER A 131 -0.24 9.71 -2.27
CA SER A 131 -0.03 10.26 -0.94
C SER A 131 -0.41 11.73 -0.89
N LYS A 132 -1.23 12.10 0.09
CA LYS A 132 -1.75 13.45 0.27
C LYS A 132 -1.84 13.78 1.75
N PHE A 133 -0.96 14.67 2.21
CA PHE A 133 -0.90 15.04 3.61
C PHE A 133 -0.52 16.50 3.81
N THR A 134 -0.87 17.01 4.98
CA THR A 134 -0.33 18.26 5.48
C THR A 134 0.77 18.01 6.49
N LEU A 135 1.78 18.89 6.50
CA LEU A 135 2.83 18.91 7.51
C LEU A 135 2.87 20.31 8.13
N THR A 136 2.88 20.38 9.45
CA THR A 136 2.98 21.65 10.19
C THR A 136 4.32 22.37 9.92
N GLY A 137 4.36 23.65 10.28
CA GLY A 137 5.50 24.53 9.97
C GLY A 137 6.78 24.10 10.69
N LYS A 138 7.93 24.30 10.03
CA LYS A 138 9.29 23.97 10.54
C LYS A 138 9.54 22.49 10.82
N ASP A 139 8.76 21.62 10.18
CA ASP A 139 8.84 20.18 10.38
C ASP A 139 9.36 19.44 9.15
N SER A 140 9.75 18.19 9.35
CA SER A 140 10.07 17.25 8.28
C SER A 140 9.47 15.88 8.56
N ALA A 141 9.09 15.20 7.49
CA ALA A 141 8.65 13.81 7.50
C ALA A 141 9.52 13.01 6.52
N SER A 142 9.93 11.81 6.91
CA SER A 142 10.56 10.82 6.05
C SER A 142 9.76 9.55 6.15
N LEU A 143 9.11 9.15 5.05
CA LEU A 143 8.19 8.03 5.00
C LEU A 143 8.69 7.01 3.99
N VAL A 144 8.40 5.75 4.26
CA VAL A 144 8.54 4.63 3.33
C VAL A 144 7.18 3.96 3.24
N GLY A 145 6.86 3.42 2.08
CA GLY A 145 5.64 2.66 1.92
C GLY A 145 5.77 1.61 0.84
N PHE A 146 4.88 0.63 0.95
CA PHE A 146 4.78 -0.50 0.05
C PHE A 146 3.30 -0.78 -0.23
N ALA A 147 2.99 -1.24 -1.43
CA ALA A 147 1.67 -1.77 -1.76
C ALA A 147 1.83 -2.98 -2.66
N SER A 148 0.93 -3.95 -2.55
CA SER A 148 0.94 -5.13 -3.42
C SER A 148 -0.46 -5.68 -3.66
N ILE A 149 -0.57 -6.51 -4.70
CA ILE A 149 -1.77 -7.28 -5.04
C ILE A 149 -1.37 -8.75 -5.10
N THR A 150 -2.02 -9.58 -4.30
CA THR A 150 -1.78 -11.02 -4.30
C THR A 150 -3.03 -11.75 -4.82
N PRO A 151 -2.93 -12.54 -5.89
CA PRO A 151 -4.06 -13.35 -6.35
C PRO A 151 -4.51 -14.34 -5.27
N VAL A 152 -5.82 -14.45 -5.05
CA VAL A 152 -6.39 -15.48 -4.18
C VAL A 152 -6.38 -16.80 -4.97
N PRO A 153 -5.80 -17.89 -4.44
CA PRO A 153 -5.84 -19.18 -5.09
C PRO A 153 -7.29 -19.60 -5.37
N GLU A 154 -7.56 -20.03 -6.60
CA GLU A 154 -8.91 -20.39 -7.00
C GLU A 154 -9.45 -21.59 -6.18
N PRO A 155 -10.78 -21.68 -5.95
CA PRO A 155 -11.41 -22.80 -5.24
C PRO A 155 -11.04 -24.17 -5.82
N GLU A 156 -10.74 -24.23 -7.12
CA GLU A 156 -10.30 -25.45 -7.81
C GLU A 156 -8.95 -25.95 -7.29
N SER A 157 -8.00 -25.06 -6.96
CA SER A 157 -6.72 -25.47 -6.37
C SER A 157 -6.90 -26.14 -5.02
N TYR A 158 -7.82 -25.63 -4.19
CA TYR A 158 -8.18 -26.26 -2.92
C TYR A 158 -8.88 -27.60 -3.14
N SER A 159 -9.73 -27.70 -4.16
CA SER A 159 -10.40 -28.95 -4.52
C SER A 159 -9.41 -30.00 -5.01
N MET A 160 -8.43 -29.63 -5.82
CA MET A 160 -7.36 -30.51 -6.30
C MET A 160 -6.44 -30.96 -5.17
N LEU A 161 -6.13 -30.09 -4.22
CA LEU A 161 -5.42 -30.46 -2.98
C LEU A 161 -6.21 -31.51 -2.19
N LEU A 162 -7.52 -31.29 -1.97
CA LEU A 162 -8.39 -32.22 -1.26
C LEU A 162 -8.52 -33.56 -1.98
N VAL A 163 -8.62 -33.55 -3.31
CA VAL A 163 -8.60 -34.78 -4.13
C VAL A 163 -7.26 -35.50 -3.97
N GLY A 164 -6.14 -34.78 -4.03
CA GLY A 164 -4.80 -35.35 -3.81
C GLY A 164 -4.65 -35.99 -2.42
N LEU A 165 -5.11 -35.31 -1.37
CA LEU A 165 -5.12 -35.83 0.00
C LEU A 165 -6.05 -37.04 0.16
N GLY A 166 -7.21 -37.02 -0.51
CA GLY A 166 -8.15 -38.14 -0.55
C GLY A 166 -7.54 -39.40 -1.18
N LEU A 167 -6.83 -39.25 -2.29
CA LEU A 167 -6.12 -40.34 -2.96
C LEU A 167 -5.00 -40.92 -2.08
N MET A 168 -4.19 -40.07 -1.45
CA MET A 168 -3.12 -40.49 -0.54
C MET A 168 -3.66 -41.23 0.68
N GLY A 169 -4.74 -40.73 1.29
CA GLY A 169 -5.43 -41.40 2.40
C GLY A 169 -6.00 -42.77 2.01
N PHE A 170 -6.55 -42.89 0.80
CA PHE A 170 -7.04 -44.16 0.27
C PHE A 170 -5.92 -45.18 0.04
N MET A 171 -4.81 -44.76 -0.56
CA MET A 171 -3.64 -45.63 -0.77
C MET A 171 -3.03 -46.09 0.57
N ALA A 172 -2.88 -45.19 1.55
CA ALA A 172 -2.38 -45.53 2.88
C ALA A 172 -3.29 -46.55 3.61
N ARG A 173 -4.62 -46.44 3.43
CA ARG A 173 -5.58 -47.42 3.96
C ARG A 173 -5.43 -48.79 3.32
N ARG A 174 -5.09 -48.86 2.02
CA ARG A 174 -4.84 -50.13 1.33
C ARG A 174 -3.55 -50.79 1.79
N CYS A 175 -2.49 -50.02 2.03
CA CYS A 175 -1.21 -50.55 2.52
C CYS A 175 -1.27 -51.09 3.95
N LYS A 176 -2.16 -50.56 4.82
CA LYS A 176 -2.39 -51.13 6.17
C LYS A 176 -3.22 -52.42 6.18
N ARG A 177 -3.85 -52.78 5.05
CA ARG A 177 -4.68 -53.99 4.91
C ARG A 177 -3.97 -55.13 4.17
N ALA A 178 -2.72 -54.92 3.79
CA ALA A 178 -1.78 -55.94 3.32
C ALA A 178 -0.74 -56.18 4.43
#